data_AF-A0A7C5JBD8-F1
#
_entry.id   AF-A0A7C5JBD8-F1
#
_cell.length_a   1.000
_cell.length_b   1.000
_cell.length_c   1.000
_cell.angle_alpha   90.00
_cell.angle_beta   90.00
_cell.angle_gamma   90.00
#
_symmetry.space_group_name_H-M   'P 1'
#
loop_
_entity.id
_entity.type
_entity.pdbx_description
1 polymer ?
#
loop_
_entity_poly.entity_id
_entity_poly.type
_entity_poly.pdbx_seq_one_letter_code
_entity_poly.pdbx_strand_id
1 'polypeptide(L)'
;MPGEGFVYRVDLGNISAGAIANGQLRLSLPAGVSVDAVSDGGSDLGSGVVSWDVASLAVGGSLRREVAVTADAARRAPAGDGDRVGGHH
;
A
#
# COMPACT_ATOMS: atom_id res chain seq x y z
N MET A 1 -0.79 23.19 2.40
CA MET A 1 -2.10 22.52 2.20
C MET A 1 -2.02 21.20 2.96
N PRO A 2 -2.93 20.90 3.89
CA PRO A 2 -2.83 19.68 4.66
C PRO A 2 -3.16 18.47 3.77
N GLY A 3 -2.32 17.44 3.85
CA GLY A 3 -2.58 16.02 3.52
C GLY A 3 -3.18 15.71 2.15
N GLU A 4 -2.39 15.15 1.24
CA GLU A 4 -2.95 14.61 -0.01
C GLU A 4 -3.48 13.19 0.24
N GLY A 5 -4.78 12.99 0.01
CA GLY A 5 -5.44 11.70 0.16
C GLY A 5 -5.22 10.82 -1.07
N PHE A 6 -4.79 9.58 -0.85
CA PHE A 6 -4.56 8.58 -1.89
C PHE A 6 -5.33 7.31 -1.59
N VAL A 7 -5.77 6.61 -2.65
CA VAL A 7 -6.38 5.29 -2.54
C VAL A 7 -5.44 4.25 -3.15
N TYR A 8 -4.94 3.34 -2.33
CA TYR A 8 -4.19 2.18 -2.78
C TYR A 8 -5.15 1.05 -3.14
N ARG A 9 -4.99 0.49 -4.34
CA ARG A 9 -5.74 -0.66 -4.82
C ARG A 9 -4.81 -1.86 -4.93
N VAL A 10 -5.19 -2.94 -4.27
CA VAL A 10 -4.45 -4.21 -4.24
C VAL A 10 -5.32 -5.27 -4.88
N ASP A 11 -4.89 -5.77 -6.03
CA ASP A 11 -5.51 -6.89 -6.73
C ASP A 11 -4.67 -8.15 -6.49
N LEU A 12 -5.24 -9.14 -5.82
CA LEU A 12 -4.61 -10.43 -5.56
C LEU A 12 -5.29 -11.50 -6.42
N GLY A 13 -4.52 -12.17 -7.27
CA GLY A 13 -4.97 -13.34 -8.03
C GLY A 13 -4.34 -14.62 -7.50
N ASN A 14 -5.14 -15.68 -7.33
CA ASN A 14 -4.62 -17.01 -7.06
C ASN A 14 -4.31 -17.74 -8.38
N ILE A 15 -3.05 -17.68 -8.80
CA ILE A 15 -2.54 -18.38 -9.99
C ILE A 15 -1.94 -19.76 -9.67
N SER A 16 -2.09 -20.23 -8.43
CA SER A 16 -1.53 -21.52 -8.02
C SER A 16 -2.42 -22.69 -8.45
N ALA A 17 -1.89 -23.90 -8.38
CA ALA A 17 -2.63 -25.13 -8.68
C ALA A 17 -3.64 -25.52 -7.58
N GLY A 18 -3.69 -24.80 -6.45
CA GLY A 18 -4.54 -25.09 -5.31
C GLY A 18 -5.32 -23.86 -4.84
N ALA A 19 -6.44 -24.09 -4.14
CA ALA A 19 -7.16 -23.00 -3.50
C ALA A 19 -6.35 -22.47 -2.31
N ILE A 20 -6.32 -21.15 -2.14
CA ILE A 20 -5.83 -20.55 -0.89
C ILE A 20 -6.94 -20.70 0.13
N ALA A 21 -6.63 -21.26 1.30
CA ALA A 21 -7.55 -21.35 2.43
C ALA A 21 -6.88 -20.76 3.66
N ASN A 22 -7.62 -19.96 4.44
CA ASN A 22 -7.11 -19.26 5.62
C ASN A 22 -5.84 -18.44 5.31
N GLY A 23 -5.82 -17.79 4.16
CA GLY A 23 -4.72 -16.93 3.75
C GLY A 23 -4.76 -15.61 4.51
N GLN A 24 -3.62 -14.93 4.59
CA GLN A 24 -3.56 -13.56 5.10
C GLN A 24 -2.87 -12.68 4.07
N LEU A 25 -3.58 -11.65 3.62
CA LEU A 25 -3.02 -10.62 2.74
C LEU A 25 -2.50 -9.48 3.62
N ARG A 26 -1.24 -9.10 3.43
CA ARG A 26 -0.61 -7.98 4.12
C ARG A 26 -0.10 -6.94 3.13
N LEU A 27 -0.45 -5.69 3.38
CA LEU A 27 0.03 -4.53 2.64
C LEU A 27 0.88 -3.67 3.57
N SER A 28 2.16 -3.48 3.21
CA SER A 28 3.04 -2.52 3.86
C SER A 28 2.95 -1.18 3.15
N LEU A 29 2.48 -0.16 3.85
CA LEU A 29 2.43 1.22 3.38
C LEU A 29 3.76 1.92 3.67
N PRO A 30 4.19 2.85 2.79
CA PRO A 30 5.38 3.64 3.02
C PRO A 30 5.25 4.52 4.27
N ALA A 31 6.38 4.79 4.93
CA ALA A 31 6.36 5.62 6.14
C ALA A 31 5.97 7.07 5.80
N GLY A 32 5.08 7.65 6.60
CA GLY A 32 4.56 9.01 6.38
C GLY A 32 3.21 9.05 5.68
N VAL A 33 2.50 7.93 5.62
CA VAL A 33 1.06 7.91 5.31
C VAL A 33 0.29 7.41 6.53
N SER A 34 -0.90 7.97 6.73
CA SER A 34 -1.84 7.56 7.76
C SER A 34 -3.01 6.83 7.11
N VAL A 35 -3.40 5.68 7.65
CA VAL A 35 -4.58 4.93 7.19
C VAL A 35 -5.85 5.65 7.65
N ASP A 36 -6.75 5.92 6.71
CA ASP A 36 -8.05 6.54 6.98
C ASP A 36 -9.17 5.50 6.94
N ALA A 37 -9.19 4.68 5.88
CA ALA A 37 -10.17 3.63 5.71
C ALA A 37 -9.58 2.39 5.03
N VAL A 38 -10.07 1.23 5.42
CA VAL A 38 -9.70 -0.06 4.85
C VAL A 38 -10.96 -0.77 4.36
N SER A 39 -10.96 -1.22 3.12
CA SER A 39 -12.11 -1.94 2.55
C SER A 39 -12.15 -3.39 3.03
N ASP A 40 -13.31 -4.05 2.87
CA ASP A 40 -13.46 -5.50 3.02
C ASP A 40 -13.06 -6.03 4.42
N GLY A 41 -13.24 -5.21 5.46
CA GLY A 41 -12.99 -5.59 6.86
C GLY A 41 -11.51 -5.77 7.22
N GLY A 42 -10.59 -5.22 6.42
CA GLY A 42 -9.17 -5.24 6.78
C GLY A 42 -8.88 -4.44 8.04
N SER A 43 -7.86 -4.87 8.77
CA SER A 43 -7.42 -4.24 10.02
C SER A 43 -6.06 -3.61 9.81
N ASP A 44 -5.89 -2.37 10.30
CA ASP A 44 -4.56 -1.81 10.46
C ASP A 44 -3.88 -2.49 11.66
N LEU A 45 -2.68 -3.02 11.45
CA LEU A 45 -1.87 -3.63 12.50
C LEU A 45 -0.92 -2.61 13.15
N GLY A 46 -1.13 -1.31 12.87
CA GLY A 46 -0.18 -0.25 13.18
C GLY A 46 1.07 -0.28 12.31
N SER A 47 1.97 0.69 12.50
CA SER A 47 3.24 0.84 11.75
C SER A 47 3.13 0.98 10.23
N GLY A 48 1.93 1.29 9.71
CA GLY A 48 1.66 1.37 8.28
C GLY A 48 1.40 0.00 7.64
N VAL A 49 1.08 -1.04 8.41
CA VAL A 49 0.72 -2.36 7.86
C VAL A 49 -0.78 -2.57 7.94
N VAL A 50 -1.41 -2.91 6.82
CA VAL A 50 -2.82 -3.32 6.75
C VAL A 50 -2.90 -4.80 6.43
N SER A 51 -3.80 -5.51 7.10
CA SER A 51 -3.99 -6.95 6.97
C SER A 51 -5.45 -7.31 6.69
N TRP A 52 -5.64 -8.30 5.82
CA TRP A 52 -6.94 -8.91 5.54
C TRP A 52 -6.85 -10.42 5.68
N ASP A 53 -7.86 -11.00 6.31
CA ASP A 53 -8.06 -12.44 6.30
C ASP A 53 -8.77 -12.86 5.02
N VAL A 54 -8.17 -13.83 4.33
CA VAL A 54 -8.68 -14.43 3.10
C VAL A 54 -9.16 -15.83 3.44
N ALA A 55 -10.44 -15.95 3.77
CA ALA A 55 -11.06 -17.21 4.16
C ALA A 55 -10.85 -18.30 3.10
N SER A 56 -11.15 -17.97 1.84
CA SER A 56 -10.81 -18.81 0.70
C SER A 56 -10.66 -17.99 -0.58
N LEU A 57 -9.73 -18.41 -1.45
CA LEU A 57 -9.62 -17.91 -2.81
C LEU A 57 -9.42 -19.09 -3.75
N ALA A 58 -10.44 -19.36 -4.58
CA ALA A 58 -10.43 -20.44 -5.55
C ALA A 58 -9.27 -20.30 -6.56
N VAL A 59 -8.90 -21.41 -7.21
CA VAL A 59 -7.92 -21.40 -8.30
C VAL A 59 -8.41 -20.50 -9.44
N GLY A 60 -7.56 -19.59 -9.91
CA GLY A 60 -7.93 -18.58 -10.90
C GLY A 60 -8.83 -17.46 -10.36
N GLY A 61 -9.20 -17.50 -9.08
CA GLY A 61 -9.97 -16.45 -8.43
C GLY A 61 -9.12 -15.20 -8.18
N SER A 62 -9.78 -14.05 -8.13
CA SER A 62 -9.17 -12.77 -7.79
C SER A 62 -9.97 -12.03 -6.72
N LEU A 63 -9.28 -11.31 -5.86
CA LEU A 63 -9.88 -10.37 -4.91
C LEU A 63 -9.24 -9.00 -5.05
N ARG A 64 -10.04 -7.96 -4.77
CA ARG A 64 -9.59 -6.57 -4.73
C ARG A 64 -9.76 -6.03 -3.33
N ARG A 65 -8.75 -5.31 -2.85
CA ARG A 65 -8.74 -4.55 -1.60
C ARG A 65 -8.33 -3.12 -1.87
N GLU A 66 -8.92 -2.22 -1.10
CA GLU A 66 -8.67 -0.79 -1.21
C GLU A 66 -8.32 -0.23 0.17
N VAL A 67 -7.34 0.67 0.20
CA VAL A 67 -6.94 1.39 1.40
C VAL A 67 -6.87 2.87 1.08
N ALA A 68 -7.71 3.65 1.75
CA ALA A 68 -7.60 5.11 1.75
C ALA A 68 -6.56 5.53 2.78
N VAL A 69 -5.59 6.31 2.33
CA VAL A 69 -4.55 6.86 3.19
C VAL A 69 -4.40 8.36 2.93
N THR A 70 -3.91 9.08 3.93
CA THR A 70 -3.50 10.47 3.78
C THR A 70 -1.99 10.56 3.88
N ALA A 71 -1.33 11.07 2.85
CA ALA A 71 0.10 11.30 2.88
C ALA A 71 0.41 12.59 3.65
N ASP A 72 1.40 12.53 4.53
CA ASP A 72 1.96 13.72 5.13
C ASP A 72 2.81 14.48 4.09
N ALA A 73 2.37 15.68 3.74
CA ALA A 73 2.99 16.50 2.70
C ALA A 73 4.45 16.90 3.03
N ALA A 74 4.93 16.73 4.27
CA ALA A 74 6.28 17.12 4.66
C ALA A 74 7.37 16.16 4.13
N ARG A 75 7.02 14.99 3.57
CA ARG A 75 8.00 14.01 3.08
C ARG A 75 8.22 13.94 1.58
N ARG A 76 7.54 14.78 0.79
CA ARG A 76 7.90 14.98 -0.61
C ARG A 76 9.15 15.87 -0.70
N ALA A 77 10.24 15.48 -0.04
CA ALA A 77 11.55 15.99 -0.40
C ALA A 77 11.86 15.43 -1.79
N PRO A 78 11.96 16.28 -2.83
CA PRO A 78 12.36 15.80 -4.14
C PRO A 78 13.78 15.22 -4.00
N ALA A 79 13.98 14.01 -4.49
CA ALA A 79 15.31 13.60 -4.95
C ALA A 79 15.67 14.54 -6.10
N GLY A 80 16.35 15.62 -5.76
CA GLY A 80 16.64 16.74 -6.64
C GLY A 80 17.60 17.71 -5.98
N ASP A 81 18.65 17.19 -5.34
CA ASP A 81 19.84 18.01 -5.10
C ASP A 81 20.78 17.80 -6.29
N GLY A 82 20.63 18.69 -7.27
CA GLY A 82 21.65 18.90 -8.28
C GLY A 82 22.81 19.64 -7.63
N ASP A 83 23.85 18.90 -7.25
CA ASP A 83 25.17 19.49 -7.05
C ASP A 83 26.23 18.67 -7.81
N ARG A 84 26.53 19.14 -9.02
CA ARG A 84 27.90 19.16 -9.59
C ARG A 84 28.03 20.40 -10.47
N VAL A 85 28.27 21.52 -9.79
CA VAL A 85 29.10 22.69 -10.11
C VAL A 85 29.57 22.84 -11.58
N GLY A 86 29.24 23.99 -12.17
CA GLY A 86 29.76 24.47 -13.46
C GLY A 86 31.28 24.65 -13.48
N GLY A 87 31.85 24.50 -14.68
CA GLY A 87 33.30 24.40 -14.89
C GLY A 87 34.10 25.68 -14.74
N HIS A 88 35.42 25.50 -14.65
CA HIS A 88 36.48 26.41 -15.10
C HIS A 88 37.84 25.72 -14.91
N HIS A 89 38.46 25.29 -16.02
CA HIS A 89 39.90 25.51 -16.28
C HIS A 89 40.20 25.27 -17.77
#